data_AF-A0A392RWH6-F1
#
_entry.id   AF-A0A392RWH6-F1
#
_cell.length_a   1.000
_cell.length_b   1.000
_cell.length_c   1.000
_cell.angle_alpha   90.00
_cell.angle_beta   90.00
_cell.angle_gamma   90.00
#
_symmetry.space_group_name_H-M   'P 1'
#
loop_
_entity.id
_entity.type
_entity.pdbx_description
1 polymer ?
#
loop_
_entity_poly.entity_id
_entity_poly.type
_entity_poly.pdbx_seq_one_letter_code
_entity_poly.pdbx_strand_id
1 'polypeptide(L)'
;FSGATSRPSVRSIVGESELSDVEASCREDKPSPSDDRRPRKRGRKPANGREEPLNHVEAERQRREKLNQRFYALRAVVPNISKMDKASLLGDAISYINELQAKLKMMESEREQFGSTSKD
;
A
#
# COMPACT_ATOMS: atom_id res chain seq x y z
N PHE A 1 5.98 -22.36 42.32
CA PHE A 1 5.69 -21.86 40.96
C PHE A 1 4.60 -22.76 40.39
N SER A 2 3.34 -22.36 40.55
CA SER A 2 2.18 -23.22 40.31
C SER A 2 1.44 -22.66 39.09
N GLY A 3 1.46 -23.39 37.99
CA GLY A 3 0.80 -23.03 36.74
C GLY A 3 -0.71 -23.15 36.84
N ALA A 4 -1.41 -22.17 36.26
CA ALA A 4 -2.85 -22.26 35.99
C ALA A 4 -3.06 -22.31 34.48
N THR A 5 -3.51 -23.47 34.00
CA THR A 5 -3.98 -23.68 32.64
C THR A 5 -5.49 -23.47 32.56
N SER A 6 -5.91 -23.12 31.35
CA SER A 6 -7.22 -23.42 30.75
C SER A 6 -8.39 -22.46 31.01
N ARG A 7 -8.66 -21.67 29.97
CA ARG A 7 -9.93 -21.00 29.65
C ARG A 7 -11.03 -22.03 29.38
N PRO A 8 -12.30 -21.74 29.71
CA PRO A 8 -13.43 -22.32 29.02
C PRO A 8 -13.91 -21.39 27.88
N SER A 9 -14.01 -21.98 26.70
CA SER A 9 -14.72 -21.48 25.52
C SER A 9 -16.17 -21.98 25.60
N VAL A 10 -17.15 -21.08 25.59
CA VAL A 10 -18.55 -21.43 25.34
C VAL A 10 -19.06 -20.63 24.14
N ARG A 11 -19.64 -21.38 23.21
CA ARG A 11 -20.09 -20.97 21.89
C ARG A 11 -21.61 -20.77 21.90
N SER A 12 -22.03 -19.60 21.41
CA SER A 12 -23.25 -19.23 20.65
C SER A 12 -24.63 -19.64 21.17
N ILE A 13 -25.66 -18.82 20.88
CA ILE A 13 -27.00 -19.16 20.32
C ILE A 13 -27.94 -17.94 20.47
N VAL A 14 -28.70 -17.63 19.39
CA VAL A 14 -29.79 -16.63 19.16
C VAL A 14 -29.54 -15.17 19.57
N GLY A 15 -29.67 -14.14 18.74
CA GLY A 15 -30.53 -13.94 17.58
C GLY A 15 -31.81 -13.28 18.01
N GLU A 16 -31.83 -11.95 18.19
CA GLU A 16 -33.04 -11.10 18.09
C GLU A 16 -32.66 -9.73 17.54
N SER A 17 -33.40 -9.36 16.51
CA SER A 17 -33.40 -8.10 15.79
C SER A 17 -34.27 -7.12 16.55
N GLU A 18 -33.79 -5.93 16.91
CA GLU A 18 -34.61 -4.72 17.03
C GLU A 18 -33.79 -3.49 16.62
N LEU A 19 -34.09 -3.00 15.42
CA LEU A 19 -33.72 -1.67 14.96
C LEU A 19 -34.69 -0.69 15.61
N SER A 20 -34.29 -0.04 16.69
CA SER A 20 -35.01 1.12 17.20
C SER A 20 -34.55 2.37 16.44
N ASP A 21 -35.43 2.80 15.54
CA ASP A 21 -35.44 4.11 14.91
C ASP A 21 -35.78 5.15 15.99
N VAL A 22 -34.77 5.84 16.51
CA VAL A 22 -34.97 7.01 17.37
C VAL A 22 -34.92 8.26 16.49
N GLU A 23 -36.10 8.84 16.32
CA GLU A 23 -36.35 10.05 15.55
C GLU A 23 -35.35 11.17 15.80
N ALA A 24 -34.96 11.80 14.70
CA ALA A 24 -34.31 13.09 14.68
C ALA A 24 -35.25 14.18 15.23
N SER A 25 -35.02 14.63 16.47
CA SER A 25 -35.51 15.92 16.93
C SER A 25 -34.44 16.99 16.67
N CYS A 26 -34.56 17.63 15.51
CA CYS A 26 -33.93 18.92 15.25
C CYS A 26 -35.04 19.98 15.17
N ARG A 27 -34.72 21.18 15.70
CA ARG A 27 -35.43 22.48 15.67
C ARG A 27 -36.29 22.67 16.94
N GLU A 28 -36.16 23.71 17.75
CA GLU A 28 -35.81 25.12 17.50
C GLU A 28 -34.93 25.68 18.64
N ASP A 29 -33.93 26.50 18.31
CA ASP A 29 -33.61 27.67 19.13
C ASP A 29 -33.37 28.85 18.18
N LYS A 30 -33.91 30.00 18.57
CA LYS A 30 -34.27 31.15 17.73
C LYS A 30 -33.11 32.15 17.71
N PRO A 31 -32.88 32.87 16.59
CA PRO A 31 -31.64 33.60 16.34
C PRO A 31 -31.58 34.93 17.10
N SER A 32 -30.41 35.26 17.65
CA SER A 32 -30.06 36.61 18.09
C SER A 32 -29.15 37.29 17.05
N PRO A 33 -29.53 38.46 16.51
CA PRO A 33 -28.66 39.23 15.62
C PRO A 33 -27.86 40.23 16.44
N SER A 34 -26.54 40.07 16.49
CA SER A 34 -25.63 41.16 16.79
C SER A 34 -24.75 41.41 15.57
N ASP A 35 -25.16 42.40 14.78
CA ASP A 35 -24.36 43.06 13.76
C ASP A 35 -23.17 43.74 14.43
N ASP A 36 -21.97 43.18 14.25
CA ASP A 36 -20.74 43.96 14.34
C ASP A 36 -19.87 43.65 13.11
N ARG A 37 -20.12 44.45 12.07
CA ARG A 37 -19.36 44.51 10.82
C ARG A 37 -17.90 44.84 11.13
N ARG A 38 -17.01 43.83 11.11
CA ARG A 38 -15.56 44.06 11.05
C ARG A 38 -14.99 43.92 9.64
N PRO A 39 -14.10 44.83 9.22
CA PRO A 39 -13.87 45.12 7.80
C PRO A 39 -13.03 44.04 7.11
N ARG A 40 -13.52 43.55 5.96
CA ARG A 40 -12.75 42.71 5.04
C ARG A 40 -11.52 43.47 4.55
N LYS A 41 -10.33 43.09 5.04
CA LYS A 41 -9.04 43.54 4.47
C LYS A 41 -8.36 42.41 3.70
N ARG A 42 -8.32 42.61 2.38
CA ARG A 42 -7.27 42.23 1.42
C ARG A 42 -6.85 40.76 1.34
N GLY A 43 -7.32 40.11 0.27
CA GLY A 43 -6.48 39.35 -0.66
C GLY A 43 -5.44 38.41 -0.06
N ARG A 44 -5.87 37.21 0.35
CA ARG A 44 -5.08 36.01 0.12
C ARG A 44 -5.85 35.14 -0.84
N LYS A 45 -5.32 34.95 -2.05
CA LYS A 45 -5.70 33.81 -2.89
C LYS A 45 -5.53 32.55 -2.02
N PRO A 46 -6.44 31.56 -2.03
CA PRO A 46 -6.12 30.25 -1.51
C PRO A 46 -5.02 29.68 -2.40
N ALA A 47 -3.77 29.97 -2.07
CA ALA A 47 -2.65 29.17 -2.52
C ALA A 47 -2.73 27.89 -1.71
N ASN A 48 -3.52 26.93 -2.15
CA ASN A 48 -3.39 25.54 -1.77
C ASN A 48 -4.12 24.65 -2.80
N GLY A 49 -3.53 24.56 -3.99
CA GLY A 49 -3.43 23.28 -4.70
C GLY A 49 -2.35 22.37 -4.08
N ARG A 50 -2.02 22.63 -2.81
CA ARG A 50 -1.25 21.74 -1.97
C ARG A 50 -2.30 20.82 -1.39
N GLU A 51 -2.33 19.59 -1.88
CA GLU A 51 -2.92 18.49 -1.13
C GLU A 51 -2.54 18.72 0.34
N GLU A 52 -3.53 18.97 1.19
CA GLU A 52 -3.37 18.89 2.64
C GLU A 52 -2.52 17.65 2.87
N PRO A 53 -1.34 17.74 3.52
CA PRO A 53 -0.48 16.60 3.69
C PRO A 53 -1.34 15.52 4.33
N LEU A 54 -1.66 14.49 3.53
CA LEU A 54 -2.44 13.34 3.93
C LEU A 54 -2.01 12.99 5.34
N ASN A 55 -2.97 12.81 6.24
CA ASN A 55 -2.70 12.53 7.64
C ASN A 55 -1.53 11.55 7.71
N HIS A 56 -0.49 11.80 8.54
CA HIS A 56 0.77 11.05 8.52
C HIS A 56 0.56 9.52 8.41
N VAL A 57 -0.50 9.02 9.04
CA VAL A 57 -0.97 7.63 8.96
C VAL A 57 -1.38 7.19 7.55
N GLU A 58 -2.17 8.00 6.83
CA GLU A 58 -2.59 7.77 5.44
C GLU A 58 -1.40 7.84 4.48
N ALA A 59 -0.51 8.81 4.66
CA ALA A 59 0.70 8.92 3.84
C ALA A 59 1.59 7.67 3.95
N GLU A 60 1.81 7.15 5.17
CA GLU A 60 2.58 5.92 5.37
C GLU A 60 1.83 4.67 4.86
N ARG A 61 0.50 4.63 4.96
CA ARG A 61 -0.32 3.56 4.37
C ARG A 61 -0.10 3.50 2.85
N GLN A 62 -0.25 4.62 2.15
CA GLN A 62 -0.03 4.68 0.69
C GLN A 62 1.40 4.28 0.31
N ARG A 63 2.40 4.71 1.09
CA ARG A 63 3.79 4.29 0.89
C ARG A 63 3.95 2.76 0.97
N ARG A 64 3.34 2.12 1.96
CA ARG A 64 3.37 0.65 2.12
C ARG A 64 2.63 -0.09 1.01
N GLU A 65 1.47 0.42 0.60
CA GLU A 65 0.69 -0.14 -0.51
C GLU A 65 1.47 -0.08 -1.82
N LYS A 66 2.06 1.08 -2.15
CA LYS A 66 2.92 1.26 -3.33
C LYS A 66 4.13 0.30 -3.32
N LEU A 67 4.75 0.11 -2.15
CA LEU A 67 5.85 -0.85 -1.99
C LEU A 67 5.36 -2.28 -2.25
N ASN A 68 4.22 -2.68 -1.69
CA ASN A 68 3.67 -4.02 -1.85
C ASN A 68 3.24 -4.28 -3.31
N GLN A 69 2.68 -3.29 -4.01
CA GLN A 69 2.39 -3.38 -5.45
C GLN A 69 3.63 -3.73 -6.26
N ARG A 70 4.78 -3.11 -5.95
CA ARG A 70 6.05 -3.42 -6.61
C ARG A 70 6.52 -4.85 -6.32
N PHE A 71 6.31 -5.35 -5.10
CA PHE A 71 6.59 -6.77 -4.79
C PHE A 71 5.71 -7.73 -5.60
N TYR A 72 4.42 -7.42 -5.78
CA TYR A 72 3.55 -8.23 -6.63
C TYR A 72 3.98 -8.21 -8.10
N ALA A 73 4.34 -7.04 -8.63
CA ALA A 73 4.88 -6.92 -9.97
C ALA A 73 6.18 -7.73 -10.14
N LEU A 74 7.06 -7.70 -9.13
CA LEU A 74 8.29 -8.48 -9.13
C LEU A 74 8.01 -9.99 -9.19
N ARG A 75 7.02 -10.49 -8.43
CA ARG A 75 6.63 -11.92 -8.49
C ARG A 75 6.15 -12.35 -9.88
N ALA A 76 5.55 -11.45 -10.66
CA ALA A 76 5.07 -11.79 -11.99
C ALA A 76 6.19 -12.00 -13.01
N VAL A 77 7.38 -11.43 -12.78
CA VAL A 77 8.49 -11.44 -13.74
C VAL A 77 9.68 -12.33 -13.33
N VAL A 78 9.76 -12.72 -12.06
CA VAL A 78 10.82 -13.60 -11.55
C VAL A 78 10.34 -15.07 -11.60
N PRO A 79 11.00 -15.95 -12.37
CA PRO A 79 10.67 -17.37 -12.40
C PRO A 79 11.14 -18.10 -11.14
N ASN A 80 10.58 -19.28 -10.87
CA ASN A 80 11.05 -20.22 -9.85
C ASN A 80 11.20 -19.62 -8.43
N ILE A 81 10.19 -18.89 -7.97
CA ILE A 81 10.20 -18.29 -6.62
C ILE A 81 10.25 -19.39 -5.55
N SER A 82 11.34 -19.43 -4.78
CA SER A 82 11.62 -20.46 -3.78
C SER A 82 10.69 -20.36 -2.57
N LYS A 83 10.46 -19.13 -2.10
CA LYS A 83 9.57 -18.84 -0.97
C LYS A 83 8.80 -17.55 -1.19
N MET A 84 7.61 -17.46 -0.61
CA MET A 84 6.73 -16.31 -0.76
C MET A 84 7.11 -15.09 0.10
N ASP A 85 8.06 -15.21 1.02
CA ASP A 85 8.50 -14.09 1.84
C ASP A 85 9.33 -13.07 1.03
N LYS A 86 9.44 -11.85 1.58
CA LYS A 86 10.06 -10.72 0.87
C LYS A 86 11.56 -10.89 0.68
N ALA A 87 12.26 -11.54 1.62
CA ALA A 87 13.72 -11.66 1.56
C ALA A 87 14.12 -12.69 0.50
N SER A 88 13.47 -13.85 0.50
CA SER A 88 13.69 -14.87 -0.53
C SER A 88 13.36 -14.37 -1.92
N LEU A 89 12.25 -13.64 -2.12
CA LEU A 89 11.91 -13.07 -3.42
C LEU A 89 12.98 -12.12 -3.97
N LEU A 90 13.59 -11.29 -3.11
CA LEU A 90 14.68 -10.41 -3.54
C LEU A 90 15.94 -11.20 -3.90
N GLY A 91 16.26 -12.27 -3.16
CA GLY A 91 17.37 -13.17 -3.48
C GLY A 91 17.18 -13.89 -4.81
N ASP A 92 15.97 -14.40 -5.06
CA ASP A 92 15.61 -15.07 -6.32
C ASP A 92 15.71 -14.09 -7.50
N ALA A 93 15.24 -12.84 -7.32
CA ALA A 93 15.35 -11.80 -8.33
C ALA A 93 16.80 -11.45 -8.69
N ILE A 94 17.68 -11.32 -7.69
CA ILE A 94 19.11 -11.05 -7.92
C ILE A 94 19.74 -12.20 -8.70
N SER A 95 19.44 -13.44 -8.32
CA SER A 95 19.96 -14.62 -8.98
C SER A 95 19.54 -14.68 -10.46
N TYR A 96 18.26 -14.38 -10.74
CA TYR A 96 17.74 -14.35 -12.10
C TYR A 96 18.39 -13.26 -12.96
N ILE A 97 18.64 -12.07 -12.41
CA ILE A 97 19.37 -11.01 -13.13
C ILE A 97 20.78 -11.46 -13.51
N ASN A 98 21.50 -12.10 -12.58
CA ASN A 98 22.84 -12.61 -12.85
C ASN A 98 22.84 -13.71 -13.93
N GLU A 99 21.86 -14.60 -13.90
CA GLU A 99 21.67 -15.61 -14.93
C GLU A 99 21.42 -14.99 -16.32
N LEU A 100 20.53 -14.00 -16.41
CA LEU A 100 20.25 -13.29 -17.66
C LEU A 100 21.51 -12.57 -18.20
N GLN A 101 22.29 -11.93 -17.32
CA GLN A 101 23.55 -11.30 -17.71
C GLN A 101 24.58 -12.32 -18.23
N ALA A 102 24.67 -13.50 -17.60
CA ALA A 102 25.54 -14.57 -18.07
C ALA A 102 25.11 -15.10 -19.45
N LYS A 103 23.80 -15.31 -19.66
CA LYS A 103 23.23 -15.74 -20.95
C LYS A 103 23.51 -14.72 -22.05
N LEU A 104 23.34 -13.42 -21.78
CA LEU A 104 23.66 -12.37 -22.75
C LEU A 104 25.13 -12.42 -23.17
N LYS A 105 26.05 -12.50 -22.21
CA LYS A 105 27.49 -12.59 -22.50
C LYS A 105 27.85 -13.83 -23.32
N MET A 106 27.26 -14.98 -22.97
CA MET A 106 27.46 -16.22 -23.74
C MET A 106 27.00 -16.04 -25.19
N MET A 107 25.77 -15.58 -25.42
CA MET A 107 25.24 -15.37 -26.77
C MET A 107 26.05 -14.35 -27.58
N GLU A 108 26.53 -13.28 -26.94
CA GLU A 108 27.40 -12.29 -27.58
C GLU A 108 28.73 -12.90 -28.03
N SER A 109 29.37 -13.68 -27.15
CA SER A 109 30.62 -14.37 -27.48
C SER A 109 30.46 -15.47 -28.53
N GLU A 110 29.34 -16.20 -28.53
CA GLU A 110 29.01 -17.17 -29.57
C GLU A 110 28.82 -16.46 -30.91
N ARG A 111 28.10 -15.34 -30.94
CA ARG A 111 27.91 -14.55 -32.17
C ARG A 111 29.24 -14.05 -32.75
N GLU A 112 30.19 -13.65 -31.91
CA GLU A 112 31.53 -13.25 -32.35
C GLU A 112 32.33 -14.42 -32.94
N GLN A 113 32.24 -15.61 -32.32
CA GLN A 113 32.91 -16.83 -32.80
C GLN A 113 32.31 -17.36 -34.11
N PHE A 114 30.99 -17.33 -34.27
CA PHE A 114 30.34 -17.72 -35.53
C PHE A 114 30.54 -16.67 -36.63
N GLY A 115 30.67 -15.38 -36.28
CA GLY A 115 30.95 -14.31 -37.23
C GLY A 115 32.40 -14.30 -37.75
N SER A 116 33.36 -14.80 -36.97
CA SER A 116 34.77 -14.92 -37.38
C SER A 116 35.02 -16.16 -38.23
N THR A 117 34.40 -17.31 -37.90
CA THR A 117 34.56 -18.57 -38.65
C THR A 117 33.96 -18.57 -40.05
N SER A 118 33.13 -17.58 -40.40
CA SER A 118 32.57 -17.43 -41.75
C SER A 118 33.39 -16.50 -42.67
N LYS A 119 34.50 -15.93 -42.19
CA LYS A 119 35.33 -14.98 -42.94
C LYS A 119 36.66 -15.54 -43.45
N ASP A 120 36.99 -16.79 -43.12
CA ASP A 120 38.12 -17.55 -43.64
C ASP A 120 37.64 -18.60 -44.66
#